data_AF-A0A9E7AX68-F1
#
_entry.id   AF-A0A9E7AX68-F1
#
_cell.length_a   1.000
_cell.length_b   1.000
_cell.length_c   1.000
_cell.angle_alpha   90.00
_cell.angle_beta   90.00
_cell.angle_gamma   90.00
#
_symmetry.space_group_name_H-M   'P 1'
#
loop_
_entity.id
_entity.type
_entity.pdbx_description
1 polymer ?
#
loop_
_entity_poly.entity_id
_entity_poly.type
_entity_poly.pdbx_seq_one_letter_code
_entity_poly.pdbx_strand_id
1 'polypeptide(L)'
;MKKIAALLVLAIAVFISSCGGKQGPPPEKMQKLAKLSDTLFPAYQKLRDLQVMQLQAEQTADAWTINKYETGSKQTLRDIVATGYPALKSALTGLSAGWNTSRKNQLNTLLLTQDSCMTTFGDIMAALPDSGSYDDSDLRFQVRMVMADDNSEQNRRFDRASAQLKKLLAEIEPELMNTFSELKPGKRPE
;
A
#
# COMPACT_ATOMS: atom_id res chain seq x y z
N MET A 1 -6.99 -13.30 0.18
CA MET A 1 -5.60 -13.72 0.51
C MET A 1 -5.31 -15.19 0.25
N LYS A 2 -6.12 -16.16 0.71
CA LYS A 2 -5.87 -17.61 0.48
C LYS A 2 -5.72 -18.01 -1.00
N LYS A 3 -6.45 -17.39 -1.92
CA LYS A 3 -6.39 -17.70 -3.37
C LYS A 3 -5.06 -17.31 -4.03
N ILE A 4 -4.47 -16.19 -3.63
CA ILE A 4 -3.22 -15.67 -4.22
C ILE A 4 -2.01 -16.46 -3.70
N ALA A 5 -1.98 -16.78 -2.40
CA ALA A 5 -0.97 -17.66 -1.83
C ALA A 5 -1.02 -19.07 -2.45
N ALA A 6 -2.22 -19.62 -2.66
CA ALA A 6 -2.39 -20.90 -3.34
C ALA A 6 -1.91 -20.86 -4.81
N LEU A 7 -2.11 -19.75 -5.52
CA LEU A 7 -1.62 -19.56 -6.90
C LEU A 7 -0.08 -19.48 -6.97
N LEU A 8 0.56 -18.88 -5.96
CA LEU A 8 2.03 -18.81 -5.88
C LEU A 8 2.65 -20.20 -5.64
N VAL A 9 2.05 -20.98 -4.73
CA VAL A 9 2.42 -22.39 -4.51
C VAL A 9 2.20 -23.22 -5.77
N LEU A 10 1.10 -22.96 -6.50
CA LEU A 10 0.84 -23.63 -7.78
C LEU A 10 1.86 -23.25 -8.86
N ALA A 11 2.25 -21.99 -8.96
CA ALA A 11 3.26 -21.53 -9.92
C ALA A 11 4.64 -22.13 -9.62
N ILE A 12 5.04 -22.23 -8.34
CA ILE A 12 6.27 -22.90 -7.92
C ILE A 12 6.18 -24.42 -8.17
N ALA A 13 5.04 -25.05 -7.90
CA ALA A 13 4.84 -26.48 -8.16
C ALA A 13 4.85 -26.83 -9.65
N VAL A 14 4.34 -25.93 -10.52
CA VAL A 14 4.42 -26.05 -11.99
C VAL A 14 5.87 -25.93 -12.46
N PHE A 15 6.67 -25.06 -11.83
CA PHE A 15 8.10 -24.95 -12.11
C PHE A 15 8.84 -26.26 -11.81
N ILE A 16 8.57 -26.88 -10.65
CA ILE A 16 9.19 -28.15 -10.24
C ILE A 16 8.74 -29.31 -11.14
N SER A 17 7.44 -29.40 -11.49
CA SER A 17 6.92 -30.46 -12.37
C SER A 17 7.38 -30.33 -13.83
N SER A 18 7.63 -29.11 -14.32
CA SER A 18 8.12 -28.88 -15.68
C SER A 18 9.62 -29.19 -15.85
N CYS A 19 10.39 -29.31 -14.77
CA CYS A 19 11.79 -29.70 -14.80
C CYS A 19 12.00 -31.23 -14.95
N GLY A 20 10.94 -32.04 -14.95
CA GLY A 20 11.00 -33.50 -15.16
C GLY A 20 11.09 -33.95 -16.63
N GLY A 21 10.96 -33.03 -17.61
CA GLY A 21 11.04 -33.32 -19.04
C GLY A 21 11.93 -32.32 -19.76
N LYS A 22 12.74 -32.80 -20.73
CA LYS A 22 13.90 -32.13 -21.36
C LYS A 22 13.62 -30.85 -22.19
N GLN A 23 12.54 -30.12 -21.96
CA GLN A 23 12.32 -28.81 -22.58
C GLN A 23 11.83 -27.82 -21.51
N GLY A 24 12.68 -26.85 -21.18
CA GLY A 24 12.29 -25.73 -20.32
C GLY A 24 11.10 -24.97 -20.93
N PRO A 25 10.33 -24.23 -20.12
CA PRO A 25 9.22 -23.44 -20.62
C PRO A 25 9.71 -22.49 -21.74
N PRO A 26 8.93 -22.27 -22.80
CA PRO A 26 9.35 -21.41 -23.91
C PRO A 26 9.77 -20.01 -23.43
N PRO A 27 10.73 -19.35 -24.11
CA PRO A 27 11.34 -18.09 -23.65
C PRO A 27 10.32 -17.00 -23.31
N GLU A 28 9.22 -16.95 -24.05
CA GLU A 28 8.11 -16.02 -23.85
C GLU A 28 7.39 -16.25 -22.50
N LYS A 29 7.23 -17.52 -22.08
CA LYS A 29 6.66 -17.86 -20.76
C LYS A 29 7.62 -17.51 -19.63
N MET A 30 8.93 -17.68 -19.84
CA MET A 30 9.94 -17.25 -18.85
C MET A 30 9.96 -15.73 -18.65
N GLN A 31 9.86 -14.94 -19.73
CA GLN A 31 9.78 -13.48 -19.64
C GLN A 31 8.50 -13.00 -18.94
N LYS A 32 7.35 -13.64 -19.23
CA LYS A 32 6.08 -13.34 -18.53
C LYS A 32 6.15 -13.69 -17.04
N LEU A 33 6.78 -14.81 -16.68
CA LEU A 33 7.05 -15.19 -15.29
C LEU A 33 7.95 -14.19 -14.57
N ALA A 34 9.05 -13.76 -15.19
CA ALA A 34 9.97 -12.78 -14.60
C ALA A 34 9.29 -11.43 -14.36
N LYS A 35 8.51 -10.93 -15.33
CA LYS A 35 7.73 -9.68 -15.17
C LYS A 35 6.69 -9.79 -14.04
N LEU A 36 6.11 -10.97 -13.84
CA LEU A 36 5.16 -11.26 -12.77
C LEU A 36 5.85 -11.29 -11.40
N SER A 37 6.94 -12.06 -11.26
CA SER A 37 7.64 -12.29 -9.99
C SER A 37 8.39 -11.07 -9.51
N ASP A 38 9.00 -10.31 -10.42
CA ASP A 38 10.00 -9.32 -10.04
C ASP A 38 9.42 -7.90 -9.97
N THR A 39 8.24 -7.65 -10.54
CA THR A 39 7.68 -6.30 -10.62
C THR A 39 6.21 -6.24 -10.23
N LEU A 40 5.32 -6.99 -10.89
CA LEU A 40 3.87 -6.87 -10.69
C LEU A 40 3.39 -7.39 -9.33
N PHE A 41 3.87 -8.55 -8.90
CA PHE A 41 3.46 -9.13 -7.62
C PHE A 41 4.01 -8.35 -6.41
N PRO A 42 5.32 -7.99 -6.35
CA PRO A 42 5.83 -7.15 -5.27
C PRO A 42 5.14 -5.79 -5.22
N ALA A 43 4.82 -5.18 -6.36
CA ALA A 43 4.06 -3.95 -6.45
C ALA A 43 2.68 -4.07 -5.83
N TYR A 44 1.93 -5.10 -6.20
CA TYR A 44 0.62 -5.37 -5.64
C TYR A 44 0.69 -5.52 -4.12
N GLN A 45 1.65 -6.28 -3.60
CA GLN A 45 1.85 -6.44 -2.16
C GLN A 45 2.14 -5.09 -1.48
N LYS A 46 3.03 -4.27 -2.03
CA LYS A 46 3.37 -2.96 -1.46
C LYS A 46 2.20 -1.98 -1.48
N LEU A 47 1.35 -2.03 -2.50
CA LEU A 47 0.10 -1.27 -2.53
C LEU A 47 -0.90 -1.76 -1.46
N ARG A 48 -0.96 -3.06 -1.19
CA ARG A 48 -1.75 -3.61 -0.08
C ARG A 48 -1.19 -3.20 1.28
N ASP A 49 0.13 -3.22 1.45
CA ASP A 49 0.80 -2.73 2.66
C ASP A 49 0.46 -1.25 2.91
N LEU A 50 0.48 -0.43 1.85
CA LEU A 50 0.07 0.98 1.92
C LEU A 50 -1.40 1.12 2.34
N GLN A 51 -2.30 0.26 1.84
CA GLN A 51 -3.70 0.26 2.25
C GLN A 51 -3.88 -0.01 3.74
N VAL A 52 -3.17 -1.02 4.25
CA VAL A 52 -3.24 -1.40 5.67
C VAL A 52 -2.67 -0.29 6.54
N MET A 53 -1.52 0.27 6.16
CA MET A 53 -0.89 1.38 6.86
C MET A 53 -1.79 2.62 6.91
N GLN A 54 -2.46 2.94 5.81
CA GLN A 54 -3.38 4.07 5.75
C GLN A 54 -4.53 3.90 6.75
N LEU A 55 -5.17 2.73 6.78
CA LEU A 55 -6.23 2.42 7.74
C LEU A 55 -5.72 2.49 9.19
N GLN A 56 -4.52 1.98 9.45
CA GLN A 56 -3.91 2.03 10.78
C GLN A 56 -3.59 3.47 11.20
N ALA A 57 -3.12 4.31 10.27
CA ALA A 57 -2.84 5.71 10.52
C ALA A 57 -4.14 6.47 10.87
N GLU A 58 -5.21 6.23 10.13
CA GLU A 58 -6.54 6.81 10.38
C GLU A 58 -7.07 6.41 11.77
N GLN A 59 -7.03 5.12 12.11
CA GLN A 59 -7.50 4.63 13.42
C GLN A 59 -6.68 5.15 14.61
N THR A 60 -5.39 5.43 14.40
CA THR A 60 -4.50 5.90 15.48
C THR A 60 -4.44 7.43 15.56
N ALA A 61 -4.85 8.14 14.50
CA ALA A 61 -4.95 9.59 14.44
C ALA A 61 -5.94 10.12 15.50
N ASP A 62 -7.09 9.47 15.71
CA ASP A 62 -8.07 9.91 16.71
C ASP A 62 -7.50 9.93 18.14
N ALA A 63 -6.60 8.99 18.46
CA ALA A 63 -5.96 8.92 19.78
C ALA A 63 -5.14 10.17 20.09
N TRP A 64 -4.59 10.84 19.07
CA TRP A 64 -3.89 12.11 19.22
C TRP A 64 -4.80 13.24 19.67
N THR A 65 -6.08 13.21 19.33
CA THR A 65 -7.02 14.29 19.69
C THR A 65 -7.79 14.04 20.99
N ILE A 66 -8.05 12.77 21.31
CA ILE A 66 -8.96 12.39 22.40
C ILE A 66 -8.22 12.10 23.71
N ASN A 67 -7.04 11.46 23.66
CA ASN A 67 -6.40 10.93 24.86
C ASN A 67 -4.97 11.42 25.04
N LYS A 68 -4.78 12.34 26.01
CA LYS A 68 -3.44 12.86 26.36
C LYS A 68 -2.45 11.77 26.78
N TYR A 69 -2.92 10.66 27.35
CA TYR A 69 -2.08 9.59 27.91
C TYR A 69 -1.94 8.36 27.01
N GLU A 70 -2.61 8.31 25.85
CA GLU A 70 -2.53 7.16 24.94
C GLU A 70 -1.18 7.15 24.22
N THR A 71 -0.17 6.48 24.79
CA THR A 71 1.19 6.49 24.25
C THR A 71 1.38 5.48 23.11
N GLY A 72 0.64 4.37 23.10
CA GLY A 72 0.80 3.29 22.12
C GLY A 72 0.35 3.70 20.72
N SER A 73 -0.87 4.21 20.59
CA SER A 73 -1.40 4.70 19.29
C SER A 73 -0.59 5.89 18.77
N LYS A 74 -0.16 6.79 19.67
CA LYS A 74 0.70 7.93 19.30
C LYS A 74 2.05 7.49 18.76
N GLN A 75 2.68 6.50 19.41
CA GLN A 75 3.94 5.94 18.92
C GLN A 75 3.75 5.24 17.57
N THR A 76 2.66 4.50 17.40
CA THR A 76 2.33 3.86 16.12
C THR A 76 2.24 4.87 14.98
N LEU A 77 1.52 5.99 15.18
CA LEU A 77 1.43 7.03 14.16
C LEU A 77 2.79 7.69 13.87
N ARG A 78 3.60 7.93 14.91
CA ARG A 78 4.98 8.42 14.75
C ARG A 78 5.80 7.47 13.88
N ASP A 79 5.75 6.18 14.15
CA ASP A 79 6.50 5.16 13.41
C ASP A 79 6.05 5.11 11.93
N ILE A 80 4.74 5.20 11.69
CA ILE A 80 4.16 5.28 10.34
C ILE A 80 4.71 6.50 9.59
N VAL A 81 4.64 7.70 10.17
CA VAL A 81 5.04 8.95 9.51
C VAL A 81 6.56 9.02 9.30
N ALA A 82 7.33 8.63 10.31
CA ALA A 82 8.79 8.79 10.30
C ALA A 82 9.52 7.68 9.51
N THR A 83 9.00 6.45 9.51
CA THR A 83 9.73 5.30 8.97
C THR A 83 8.90 4.45 8.01
N GLY A 84 7.67 4.08 8.39
CA GLY A 84 6.85 3.14 7.64
C GLY A 84 6.48 3.66 6.24
N TYR A 85 5.87 4.84 6.18
CA TYR A 85 5.43 5.43 4.92
C TYR A 85 6.61 5.78 3.99
N PRO A 86 7.68 6.46 4.46
CA PRO A 86 8.86 6.71 3.63
C PRO A 86 9.46 5.44 3.01
N ALA A 87 9.54 4.34 3.76
CA ALA A 87 10.02 3.06 3.26
C ALA A 87 9.11 2.48 2.17
N LEU A 88 7.79 2.51 2.38
CA LEU A 88 6.82 2.05 1.37
C LEU A 88 6.84 2.90 0.10
N LYS A 89 6.91 4.23 0.25
CA LYS A 89 7.00 5.18 -0.87
C LYS A 89 8.23 4.89 -1.72
N SER A 90 9.38 4.70 -1.09
CA SER A 90 10.63 4.36 -1.79
C SER A 90 10.52 3.04 -2.55
N ALA A 91 10.00 1.99 -1.90
CA ALA A 91 9.80 0.68 -2.53
C ALA A 91 8.84 0.73 -3.72
N LEU A 92 7.69 1.40 -3.58
CA LEU A 92 6.72 1.58 -4.66
C LEU A 92 7.30 2.37 -5.83
N THR A 93 8.06 3.43 -5.55
CA THR A 93 8.72 4.23 -6.58
C THR A 93 9.73 3.38 -7.37
N GLY A 94 10.55 2.58 -6.67
CA GLY A 94 11.49 1.66 -7.31
C GLY A 94 10.80 0.61 -8.20
N LEU A 95 9.76 -0.03 -7.68
CA LEU A 95 8.96 -1.03 -8.42
C LEU A 95 8.23 -0.42 -9.63
N SER A 96 7.92 0.88 -9.58
CA SER A 96 7.25 1.57 -10.67
C SER A 96 8.14 1.84 -11.88
N ALA A 97 9.45 1.66 -11.80
CA ALA A 97 10.39 2.00 -12.87
C ALA A 97 10.02 1.34 -14.22
N GLY A 98 9.55 0.09 -14.19
CA GLY A 98 9.11 -0.67 -15.37
C GLY A 98 7.66 -0.45 -15.81
N TRP A 99 6.91 0.42 -15.13
CA TRP A 99 5.49 0.63 -15.44
C TRP A 99 5.29 1.58 -16.62
N ASN A 100 4.13 1.46 -17.27
CA ASN A 100 3.68 2.43 -18.26
C ASN A 100 3.41 3.80 -17.63
N THR A 101 3.40 4.84 -18.48
CA THR A 101 3.22 6.24 -18.05
C THR A 101 1.91 6.46 -17.28
N SER A 102 0.81 5.84 -17.71
CA SER A 102 -0.49 5.98 -17.05
C SER A 102 -0.44 5.52 -15.59
N ARG A 103 0.07 4.31 -15.32
CA ARG A 103 0.17 3.78 -13.96
C ARG A 103 1.19 4.52 -13.10
N LYS A 104 2.30 4.98 -13.69
CA LYS A 104 3.26 5.85 -12.98
C LYS A 104 2.60 7.14 -12.53
N ASN A 105 1.80 7.77 -13.41
CA ASN A 105 1.08 8.99 -13.05
C ASN A 105 0.04 8.74 -11.97
N GLN A 106 -0.70 7.62 -12.03
CA GLN A 106 -1.65 7.25 -10.97
C GLN A 106 -0.94 7.01 -9.62
N LEU A 107 0.18 6.30 -9.62
CA LEU A 107 0.99 6.10 -8.42
C LEU A 107 1.51 7.43 -7.87
N ASN A 108 2.04 8.31 -8.72
CA ASN A 108 2.55 9.61 -8.29
C ASN A 108 1.45 10.46 -7.66
N THR A 109 0.25 10.50 -8.26
CA THR A 109 -0.90 11.22 -7.69
C THR A 109 -1.32 10.64 -6.34
N LEU A 110 -1.33 9.30 -6.20
CA LEU A 110 -1.58 8.62 -4.94
C LEU A 110 -0.54 9.01 -3.89
N LEU A 111 0.75 8.93 -4.23
CA LEU A 111 1.84 9.24 -3.31
C LEU A 111 1.83 10.71 -2.89
N LEU A 112 1.54 11.66 -3.79
CA LEU A 112 1.39 13.07 -3.45
C LEU A 112 0.22 13.32 -2.48
N THR A 113 -0.89 12.63 -2.69
CA THR A 113 -2.05 12.72 -1.78
C THR A 113 -1.67 12.17 -0.41
N GLN A 114 -0.95 11.05 -0.37
CA GLN A 114 -0.49 10.43 0.87
C GLN A 114 0.57 11.26 1.60
N ASP A 115 1.52 11.88 0.88
CA ASP A 115 2.51 12.82 1.42
C ASP A 115 1.80 13.97 2.16
N SER A 116 0.73 14.49 1.55
CA SER A 116 -0.07 15.55 2.15
C SER A 116 -0.75 15.10 3.44
N CYS A 117 -1.28 13.86 3.49
CA CYS A 117 -1.84 13.30 4.73
C CYS A 117 -0.79 13.16 5.83
N MET A 118 0.39 12.63 5.49
CA MET A 118 1.48 12.39 6.45
C MET A 118 2.08 13.69 6.97
N THR A 119 2.13 14.72 6.12
CA THR A 119 2.56 16.07 6.53
C THR A 119 1.61 16.64 7.57
N THR A 120 0.29 16.59 7.33
CA THR A 120 -0.71 17.04 8.31
C THR A 120 -0.52 16.34 9.66
N PHE A 121 -0.30 15.02 9.67
CA PHE A 121 -0.03 14.30 10.91
C PHE A 121 1.27 14.73 11.58
N GLY A 122 2.33 14.95 10.80
CA GLY A 122 3.59 15.52 11.29
C GLY A 122 3.39 16.85 11.99
N ASP A 123 2.64 17.76 11.38
CA ASP A 123 2.34 19.09 11.91
C ASP A 123 1.56 18.99 13.23
N ILE A 124 0.56 18.11 13.31
CA ILE A 124 -0.20 17.89 14.55
C ILE A 124 0.67 17.28 15.65
N MET A 125 1.52 16.31 15.32
CA MET A 125 2.42 15.71 16.30
C MET A 125 3.44 16.72 16.83
N ALA A 126 3.86 17.68 15.99
CA ALA A 126 4.72 18.78 16.39
C ALA A 126 3.97 19.84 17.23
N ALA A 127 2.67 20.02 16.99
CA ALA A 127 1.81 20.91 17.75
C ALA A 127 1.46 20.36 19.13
N LEU A 128 1.26 19.04 19.26
CA LEU A 128 0.98 18.36 20.53
C LEU A 128 2.13 17.43 20.95
N PRO A 129 3.36 17.90 21.21
CA PRO A 129 4.50 17.01 21.44
C PRO A 129 4.39 16.17 22.73
N ASP A 130 3.71 16.71 23.75
CA ASP A 130 3.62 16.14 25.09
C ASP A 130 2.24 16.33 25.74
N SER A 131 2.08 15.82 26.97
CA SER A 131 0.82 15.93 27.71
C SER A 131 0.47 17.36 28.15
N GLY A 132 1.45 18.24 28.34
CA GLY A 132 1.21 19.63 28.75
C GLY A 132 0.65 20.48 27.60
N SER A 133 0.96 20.11 26.37
CA SER A 133 0.40 20.71 25.15
C SER A 133 -1.12 20.55 25.05
N TYR A 134 -1.69 19.58 25.78
CA TYR A 134 -3.14 19.40 25.89
C TYR A 134 -3.81 20.37 26.85
N ASP A 135 -3.07 21.17 27.62
CA ASP A 135 -3.68 22.15 28.52
C ASP A 135 -4.11 23.41 27.74
N ASP A 136 -3.62 23.60 26.52
CA ASP A 136 -4.09 24.62 25.58
C ASP A 136 -5.40 24.18 24.90
N SER A 137 -6.51 24.82 25.28
CA SER A 137 -7.83 24.52 24.73
C SER A 137 -7.98 24.89 23.26
N ASP A 138 -7.37 25.99 22.83
CA ASP A 138 -7.51 26.51 21.47
C ASP A 138 -6.73 25.63 20.50
N LEU A 139 -5.52 25.21 20.90
CA LEU A 139 -4.71 24.26 20.16
C LEU A 139 -5.41 22.90 20.00
N ARG A 140 -5.98 22.36 21.09
CA ARG A 140 -6.76 21.12 21.01
C ARG A 140 -7.96 21.24 20.10
N PHE A 141 -8.66 22.37 20.16
CA PHE A 141 -9.81 22.61 19.28
C PHE A 141 -9.39 22.64 17.81
N GLN A 142 -8.31 23.34 17.47
CA GLN A 142 -7.77 23.38 16.10
C GLN A 142 -7.36 21.99 15.60
N VAL A 143 -6.63 21.22 16.42
CA VAL A 143 -6.23 19.86 16.08
C VAL A 143 -7.44 18.96 15.86
N ARG A 144 -8.48 19.08 16.71
CA ARG A 144 -9.73 18.32 16.55
C ARG A 144 -10.45 18.66 15.25
N MET A 145 -10.50 19.93 14.87
CA MET A 145 -11.10 20.38 13.59
C MET A 145 -10.38 19.80 12.37
N VAL A 146 -9.06 19.57 12.48
CA VAL A 146 -8.25 19.02 11.39
C VAL A 146 -8.35 17.49 11.31
N MET A 147 -8.46 16.77 12.43
CA MET A 147 -8.39 15.30 12.45
C MET A 147 -9.72 14.58 12.64
N ALA A 148 -10.59 15.07 13.51
CA ALA A 148 -11.72 14.31 14.05
C ALA A 148 -13.08 14.77 13.50
N ASP A 149 -13.11 15.80 12.65
CA ASP A 149 -14.32 16.17 11.91
C ASP A 149 -14.40 15.31 10.65
N ASP A 150 -15.48 14.53 10.50
CA ASP A 150 -15.77 13.71 9.31
C ASP A 150 -15.68 14.50 8.00
N ASN A 151 -15.95 15.81 8.05
CA ASN A 151 -15.84 16.71 6.90
C ASN A 151 -14.51 17.46 6.78
N SER A 152 -13.54 17.16 7.63
CA SER A 152 -12.20 17.75 7.57
C SER A 152 -11.55 17.50 6.21
N GLU A 153 -10.72 18.45 5.78
CA GLU A 153 -9.94 18.28 4.55
C GLU A 153 -8.97 17.09 4.66
N GLN A 154 -8.53 16.74 5.87
CA GLN A 154 -7.72 15.55 6.11
C GLN A 154 -8.49 14.27 5.77
N ASN A 155 -9.72 14.11 6.26
CA ASN A 155 -10.54 12.92 5.98
C ASN A 155 -10.86 12.81 4.49
N ARG A 156 -11.15 13.93 3.82
CA ARG A 156 -11.32 13.95 2.35
C ARG A 156 -10.05 13.53 1.61
N ARG A 157 -8.85 13.89 2.10
CA ARG A 157 -7.59 13.43 1.51
C ARG A 157 -7.39 11.92 1.71
N PHE A 158 -7.74 11.39 2.88
CA PHE A 158 -7.77 9.96 3.15
C PHE A 158 -8.68 9.21 2.18
N ASP A 159 -9.91 9.69 2.00
CA ASP A 159 -10.86 9.09 1.05
C ASP A 159 -10.34 9.11 -0.38
N ARG A 160 -9.75 10.23 -0.82
CA ARG A 160 -9.14 10.34 -2.14
C ARG A 160 -7.97 9.37 -2.32
N ALA A 161 -7.06 9.28 -1.35
CA ALA A 161 -5.96 8.32 -1.38
C ALA A 161 -6.47 6.88 -1.41
N SER A 162 -7.48 6.56 -0.59
CA SER A 162 -8.13 5.25 -0.56
C SER A 162 -8.76 4.88 -1.92
N ALA A 163 -9.45 5.83 -2.56
CA ALA A 163 -10.06 5.63 -3.86
C ALA A 163 -9.01 5.43 -4.97
N GLN A 164 -7.96 6.24 -4.97
CA GLN A 164 -6.84 6.12 -5.91
C GLN A 164 -6.12 4.78 -5.76
N LEU A 165 -5.90 4.33 -4.52
CA LEU A 165 -5.29 3.05 -4.22
C LEU A 165 -6.15 1.87 -4.68
N LYS A 166 -7.46 1.91 -4.39
CA LYS A 166 -8.42 0.89 -4.87
C LYS A 166 -8.41 0.81 -6.39
N LYS A 167 -8.38 1.95 -7.08
CA LYS A 167 -8.31 2.01 -8.54
C LYS A 167 -7.03 1.36 -9.07
N LEU A 168 -5.87 1.73 -8.52
CA LEU A 168 -4.59 1.18 -8.97
C LEU A 168 -4.49 -0.34 -8.72
N LEU A 169 -4.99 -0.82 -7.57
CA LEU A 169 -5.10 -2.25 -7.28
C LEU A 169 -6.01 -2.97 -8.29
N ALA A 170 -7.16 -2.39 -8.63
CA ALA A 170 -8.11 -2.95 -9.59
C ALA A 170 -7.56 -2.99 -11.04
N GLU A 171 -6.57 -2.15 -11.37
CA GLU A 171 -5.87 -2.21 -12.66
C GLU A 171 -4.76 -3.27 -12.70
N ILE A 172 -4.13 -3.56 -11.56
CA ILE A 172 -3.01 -4.52 -11.45
C ILE A 172 -3.53 -5.94 -11.24
N GLU A 173 -4.59 -6.13 -10.46
CA GLU A 173 -5.11 -7.45 -10.09
C GLU A 173 -5.55 -8.30 -11.30
N PRO A 174 -6.26 -7.78 -12.31
CA PRO A 174 -6.61 -8.57 -13.49
C PRO A 174 -5.38 -8.98 -14.32
N GLU A 175 -4.38 -8.10 -14.46
CA GLU A 175 -3.14 -8.44 -15.18
C GLU A 175 -2.38 -9.55 -14.44
N LEU A 176 -2.34 -9.48 -13.11
CA LEU A 176 -1.78 -10.52 -12.27
C LEU A 176 -2.50 -11.86 -12.50
N MET A 177 -3.83 -11.86 -12.42
CA MET A 177 -4.66 -13.07 -12.56
C MET A 177 -4.63 -13.67 -13.96
N ASN A 178 -4.61 -12.84 -15.00
CA ASN A 178 -4.48 -13.26 -16.39
C ASN A 178 -3.11 -13.90 -16.63
N THR A 179 -2.05 -13.25 -16.19
CA THR A 179 -0.68 -13.79 -16.31
C THR A 179 -0.55 -15.12 -15.56
N PHE A 180 -1.13 -15.25 -14.36
CA PHE A 180 -1.18 -16.54 -13.66
C PHE A 180 -1.97 -17.62 -14.41
N SER A 181 -3.05 -17.24 -15.11
CA SER A 181 -3.88 -18.19 -15.86
C SER A 181 -3.19 -18.70 -17.11
N GLU A 182 -2.45 -17.84 -17.83
CA GLU A 182 -1.63 -18.21 -18.99
C GLU A 182 -0.45 -19.15 -18.64
N LEU A 183 -0.01 -19.13 -17.39
CA LEU A 183 1.06 -19.97 -16.88
C LEU A 183 0.58 -21.35 -16.42
N LYS A 184 -0.73 -21.61 -16.33
CA LYS A 184 -1.24 -22.95 -16.03
C LYS A 184 -0.91 -23.89 -17.21
N PRO A 185 -0.41 -25.11 -16.96
CA PRO A 185 -0.21 -26.08 -18.02
C PRO A 185 -1.55 -26.38 -18.70
N GLY A 186 -1.60 -26.24 -20.03
CA GLY A 186 -2.76 -26.66 -20.81
C GLY A 186 -3.04 -28.14 -20.57
N LYS A 187 -4.32 -28.53 -20.50
CA LYS A 187 -4.71 -29.95 -20.46
C LYS A 187 -3.98 -30.66 -21.61
N ARG A 188 -3.20 -31.70 -21.28
CA ARG A 188 -2.68 -32.62 -22.31
C ARG A 188 -3.89 -33.13 -23.09
N PRO A 189 -3.87 -33.09 -24.43
CA PRO A 189 -4.80 -33.91 -25.19
C PRO A 189 -4.57 -35.37 -24.78
N GLU A 190 -5.65 -36.04 -24.40
CA GLU A 190 -5.69 -37.49 -24.14
C GLU A 190 -5.49 -38.27 -25.45
#